data_AF-A0A817KLE8-F1
#
_entry.id   AF-A0A817KLE8-F1
#
_cell.length_a   1.000
_cell.length_b   1.000
_cell.length_c   1.000
_cell.angle_alpha   90.00
_cell.angle_beta   90.00
_cell.angle_gamma   90.00
#
_symmetry.space_group_name_H-M   'P 1'
#
loop_
_entity.id
_entity.type
_entity.pdbx_description
1 polymer ?
#
loop_
_entity_poly.entity_id
_entity_poly.type
_entity_poly.pdbx_seq_one_letter_code
_entity_poly.pdbx_strand_id
1 'polypeptide(L)'
;MSSNERHPNQIWSSHVSLWNDVWSNGRIEVNGDDELQRQINSAYYYILSSLPPLSTRSEHKQFYGLSPGSLSRGGLVFKDYAGHSFWDTETWIYPSILLFYPTLAKEILSYRIALRDSAAENARLLGYEGWRFPWESARTGVDVTPDGYLDIALYQQHITGDISFAARQYIAVTGDQKWLISEHGGDLIYETARFWASRVVYTVLPPDEDARPFKNNSVFTNAVASYSIQLADRVSCITKKAVPQTWLDIAFNLYFPFDNQTQTHLEYDGFDLKNTIIKQADVVLLGFPLMWPMSKEIRRNDLLSYEPLTRDSGPAMTWSMHTIGFLELNDFEKAQRLFRRAYEIYVRPPFNVWTEAQDSIGAVNFITGAGGFLQAIIFGYGGLRLRLDHLEVMPPPRLPNQAKKLIFHGLKYHGAILDLTIDNQIYHLDVRMINNNDFMPLVYEYEEQQFPLMNNSRLSYRINTRLVIRPSTRFCA
;
A
#
# COMPACT_ATOMS: atom_id res chain seq x y z
N MET A 1 -41.75 0.17 28.58
CA MET A 1 -40.61 -0.16 27.71
C MET A 1 -40.99 0.24 26.29
N SER A 2 -40.65 1.46 25.86
CA SER A 2 -41.00 1.92 24.51
C SER A 2 -39.99 1.35 23.51
N SER A 3 -40.45 0.47 22.63
CA SER A 3 -39.70 -0.06 21.50
C SER A 3 -39.38 1.08 20.53
N ASN A 4 -38.20 1.68 20.68
CA ASN A 4 -37.65 2.68 19.77
C ASN A 4 -37.09 2.01 18.50
N GLU A 5 -37.85 1.09 17.91
CA GLU A 5 -37.45 0.37 16.71
C GLU A 5 -37.65 1.28 15.50
N ARG A 6 -36.56 1.61 14.81
CA ARG A 6 -36.62 2.38 13.56
C ARG A 6 -37.35 1.56 12.50
N HIS A 7 -38.25 2.20 11.76
CA HIS A 7 -38.96 1.55 10.67
C HIS A 7 -37.96 1.08 9.59
N PRO A 8 -38.13 -0.08 8.93
CA PRO A 8 -37.19 -0.60 7.93
C PRO A 8 -36.80 0.42 6.84
N ASN A 9 -37.77 1.20 6.34
CA ASN A 9 -37.49 2.28 5.38
C ASN A 9 -36.55 3.36 5.93
N GLN A 10 -36.65 3.70 7.22
CA GLN A 10 -35.74 4.66 7.85
C GLN A 10 -34.33 4.09 7.95
N ILE A 11 -34.19 2.79 8.27
CA ILE A 11 -32.90 2.09 8.29
C ILE A 11 -32.29 2.10 6.88
N TRP A 12 -33.05 1.70 5.86
CA TRP A 12 -32.62 1.71 4.46
C TRP A 12 -32.16 3.10 4.00
N SER A 13 -32.99 4.13 4.20
CA SER A 13 -32.64 5.50 3.82
C SER A 13 -31.38 6.00 4.54
N SER A 14 -31.24 5.69 5.84
CA SER A 14 -30.03 6.05 6.60
C SER A 14 -28.78 5.34 6.08
N HIS A 15 -28.89 4.05 5.73
CA HIS A 15 -27.80 3.28 5.14
C HIS A 15 -27.38 3.83 3.78
N VAL A 16 -28.34 4.12 2.89
CA VAL A 16 -28.07 4.70 1.57
C VAL A 16 -27.43 6.08 1.70
N SER A 17 -27.88 6.92 2.64
CA SER A 17 -27.26 8.22 2.88
C SER A 17 -25.80 8.10 3.28
N LEU A 18 -25.46 7.18 4.19
CA LEU A 18 -24.07 6.97 4.62
C LEU A 18 -23.18 6.47 3.48
N TRP A 19 -23.68 5.58 2.61
CA TRP A 19 -22.93 5.16 1.43
C TRP A 19 -22.76 6.28 0.40
N ASN A 20 -23.78 7.11 0.19
CA ASN A 20 -23.65 8.29 -0.67
C ASN A 20 -22.57 9.24 -0.16
N ASP A 21 -22.49 9.45 1.17
CA ASP A 21 -21.44 10.25 1.78
C ASP A 21 -20.05 9.65 1.50
N VAL A 22 -19.88 8.34 1.66
CA VAL A 22 -18.63 7.63 1.31
C VAL A 22 -18.24 7.87 -0.16
N TRP A 23 -19.14 7.59 -1.11
CA TRP A 23 -18.87 7.74 -2.55
C TRP A 23 -18.71 9.18 -3.02
N SER A 24 -19.28 10.15 -2.31
CA SER A 24 -19.09 11.58 -2.58
C SER A 24 -17.71 12.06 -2.13
N ASN A 25 -17.16 11.45 -1.07
CA ASN A 25 -15.84 11.77 -0.54
C ASN A 25 -14.72 11.26 -1.43
N GLY A 26 -14.82 10.04 -1.98
CA GLY A 26 -13.78 9.49 -2.85
C GLY A 26 -14.26 8.35 -3.73
N ARG A 27 -13.95 8.39 -5.02
CA ARG A 27 -14.29 7.28 -5.94
C ARG A 27 -13.45 7.32 -7.22
N ILE A 28 -13.50 6.21 -7.96
CA ILE A 28 -12.93 6.11 -9.30
C ILE A 28 -14.07 5.90 -10.30
N GLU A 29 -14.08 6.71 -11.34
CA GLU A 29 -15.03 6.63 -12.45
C GLU A 29 -14.31 6.25 -13.75
N VAL A 30 -14.87 5.29 -14.48
CA VAL A 30 -14.40 4.83 -15.77
C VAL A 30 -15.53 5.01 -16.77
N ASN A 31 -15.33 5.83 -17.80
CA ASN A 31 -16.31 5.96 -18.88
C ASN A 31 -15.91 5.04 -20.04
N GLY A 32 -16.88 4.32 -20.60
CA GLY A 32 -16.68 3.43 -21.75
C GLY A 32 -16.35 1.98 -21.40
N ASP A 33 -16.25 1.63 -20.12
CA ASP A 33 -16.07 0.24 -19.64
C ASP A 33 -16.88 0.01 -18.36
N ASP A 34 -18.17 -0.30 -18.52
CA ASP A 34 -19.10 -0.53 -17.40
C ASP A 34 -18.73 -1.77 -16.58
N GLU A 35 -18.06 -2.75 -17.20
CA GLU A 35 -17.60 -3.94 -16.50
C GLU A 35 -16.47 -3.60 -15.53
N LEU A 36 -15.47 -2.87 -16.02
CA LEU A 36 -14.39 -2.38 -15.16
C LEU A 36 -14.92 -1.44 -14.06
N GLN A 37 -15.87 -0.54 -14.39
CA GLN A 37 -16.52 0.31 -13.39
C GLN A 37 -17.20 -0.51 -12.28
N ARG A 38 -17.92 -1.59 -12.63
CA ARG A 38 -18.56 -2.47 -11.64
C ARG A 38 -17.52 -3.17 -10.76
N GLN A 39 -16.41 -3.63 -11.33
CA GLN A 39 -15.35 -4.29 -10.58
C GLN A 39 -14.67 -3.34 -9.59
N ILE A 40 -14.36 -2.11 -10.02
CA ILE A 40 -13.82 -1.04 -9.17
C ILE A 40 -14.76 -0.75 -8.00
N ASN A 41 -16.06 -0.56 -8.28
CA ASN A 41 -17.05 -0.28 -7.25
C ASN A 41 -17.17 -1.45 -6.27
N SER A 42 -17.11 -2.69 -6.77
CA SER A 42 -17.18 -3.89 -5.93
C SER A 42 -15.95 -4.01 -5.03
N ALA A 43 -14.74 -3.77 -5.57
CA ALA A 43 -13.50 -3.77 -4.81
C ALA A 43 -13.55 -2.76 -3.64
N TYR A 44 -13.91 -1.51 -3.92
CA TYR A 44 -14.07 -0.50 -2.86
C TYR A 44 -15.18 -0.84 -1.89
N TYR A 45 -16.31 -1.35 -2.37
CA TYR A 45 -17.43 -1.74 -1.49
C TYR A 45 -16.97 -2.76 -0.44
N TYR A 46 -16.27 -3.83 -0.84
CA TYR A 46 -15.79 -4.86 0.10
C TYR A 46 -14.70 -4.33 1.04
N ILE A 47 -13.75 -3.55 0.54
CA ILE A 47 -12.69 -2.93 1.37
C ILE A 47 -13.30 -1.99 2.41
N LEU A 48 -14.13 -1.04 1.98
CA LEU A 48 -14.72 -0.01 2.85
C LEU A 48 -15.75 -0.60 3.83
N SER A 49 -16.47 -1.65 3.44
CA SER A 49 -17.34 -2.39 4.36
C SER A 49 -16.57 -3.12 5.46
N SER A 50 -15.28 -3.40 5.24
CA SER A 50 -14.40 -4.08 6.21
C SER A 50 -13.73 -3.10 7.18
N LEU A 51 -14.00 -1.79 7.03
CA LEU A 51 -13.43 -0.73 7.84
C LEU A 51 -14.48 -0.12 8.77
N PRO A 52 -14.05 0.45 9.91
CA PRO A 52 -14.99 1.01 10.87
C PRO A 52 -15.70 2.26 10.29
N PRO A 53 -17.03 2.38 10.44
CA PRO A 53 -17.72 3.62 10.06
C PRO A 53 -17.42 4.72 11.08
N LEU A 54 -16.56 5.67 10.73
CA LEU A 54 -16.05 6.68 11.68
C LEU A 54 -17.15 7.57 12.29
N SER A 55 -18.20 7.88 11.52
CA SER A 55 -19.29 8.77 11.96
C SER A 55 -20.26 8.14 12.95
N THR A 56 -20.32 6.82 13.02
CA THR A 56 -21.27 6.07 13.87
C THR A 56 -20.57 5.16 14.88
N ARG A 57 -19.24 5.13 14.85
CA ARG A 57 -18.43 4.36 15.79
C ARG A 57 -18.52 4.99 17.18
N SER A 58 -18.88 4.17 18.16
CA SER A 58 -18.71 4.55 19.57
C SER A 58 -17.22 4.71 19.87
N GLU A 59 -16.86 5.79 20.55
CA GLU A 59 -15.48 6.08 20.99
C GLU A 59 -14.86 4.91 21.77
N HIS A 60 -15.67 4.05 22.40
CA HIS A 60 -15.22 2.92 23.20
C HIS A 60 -14.91 1.64 22.42
N LYS A 61 -15.17 1.58 21.10
CA LYS A 61 -14.88 0.39 20.30
C LYS A 61 -13.59 0.60 19.51
N GLN A 62 -12.52 -0.10 19.87
CA GLN A 62 -11.28 -0.11 19.10
C GLN A 62 -11.44 -0.91 17.80
N PHE A 63 -10.73 -0.51 16.74
CA PHE A 63 -10.57 -1.28 15.51
C PHE A 63 -9.43 -2.29 15.68
N TYR A 64 -9.63 -3.55 15.30
CA TYR A 64 -8.72 -4.66 15.59
C TYR A 64 -8.00 -5.20 14.34
N GLY A 65 -7.78 -4.33 13.36
CA GLY A 65 -7.07 -4.67 12.14
C GLY A 65 -7.98 -5.10 11.01
N LEU A 66 -7.36 -5.26 9.84
CA LEU A 66 -8.01 -5.63 8.59
C LEU A 66 -7.44 -6.97 8.14
N SER A 67 -8.32 -7.90 7.77
CA SER A 67 -7.92 -9.23 7.28
C SER A 67 -7.87 -9.25 5.75
N PRO A 68 -6.95 -10.05 5.15
CA PRO A 68 -6.98 -10.35 3.71
C PRO A 68 -8.34 -10.87 3.23
N GLY A 69 -9.05 -11.60 4.12
CA GLY A 69 -10.36 -12.20 3.87
C GLY A 69 -11.56 -11.29 4.15
N SER A 70 -11.38 -9.97 4.27
CA SER A 70 -12.44 -9.00 4.56
C SER A 70 -13.06 -9.21 5.95
N LEU A 71 -14.36 -8.90 6.14
CA LEU A 71 -15.08 -9.19 7.36
C LEU A 71 -15.08 -10.70 7.60
N SER A 72 -14.44 -11.10 8.68
CA SER A 72 -14.32 -12.49 9.09
C SER A 72 -15.71 -13.10 9.22
N ARG A 73 -15.92 -14.23 8.57
CA ARG A 73 -17.21 -14.93 8.57
C ARG A 73 -17.17 -16.23 9.36
N GLY A 74 -16.01 -16.55 9.95
CA GLY A 74 -15.78 -17.79 10.67
C GLY A 74 -15.57 -18.94 9.69
N GLY A 75 -14.45 -19.63 9.83
CA GLY A 75 -14.09 -20.77 9.00
C GLY A 75 -12.90 -21.51 9.61
N LEU A 76 -12.60 -22.70 9.07
CA LEU A 76 -11.33 -23.36 9.35
C LEU A 76 -10.18 -22.43 8.90
N VAL A 77 -9.05 -22.51 9.61
CA VAL A 77 -7.79 -21.83 9.27
C VAL A 77 -7.53 -21.98 7.75
N PHE A 78 -7.08 -20.90 7.09
CA PHE A 78 -6.85 -20.76 5.64
C PHE A 78 -8.06 -20.48 4.72
N LYS A 79 -9.31 -20.49 5.21
CA LYS A 79 -10.47 -20.10 4.36
C LYS A 79 -10.86 -18.62 4.44
N ASP A 80 -10.50 -17.93 5.52
CA ASP A 80 -10.74 -16.50 5.72
C ASP A 80 -9.67 -15.85 6.62
N TYR A 81 -8.49 -16.49 6.72
CA TYR A 81 -7.37 -16.00 7.53
C TYR A 81 -7.71 -15.78 9.01
N ALA A 82 -8.76 -16.42 9.53
CA ALA A 82 -9.25 -16.30 10.91
C ALA A 82 -9.54 -14.85 11.36
N GLY A 83 -9.66 -13.91 10.41
CA GLY A 83 -9.76 -12.49 10.72
C GLY A 83 -8.47 -11.82 11.18
N HIS A 84 -7.33 -12.51 11.09
CA HIS A 84 -6.04 -11.95 11.45
C HIS A 84 -5.59 -10.90 10.43
N SER A 85 -4.79 -9.94 10.89
CA SER A 85 -4.21 -8.87 10.11
C SER A 85 -2.74 -9.18 9.79
N PHE A 86 -2.44 -9.15 8.50
CA PHE A 86 -1.14 -9.44 7.90
C PHE A 86 -0.56 -8.17 7.26
N TRP A 87 0.66 -8.27 6.72
CA TRP A 87 1.28 -7.24 5.87
C TRP A 87 0.39 -6.84 4.68
N ASP A 88 -0.55 -7.70 4.28
CA ASP A 88 -1.56 -7.42 3.27
C ASP A 88 -2.30 -6.11 3.48
N THR A 89 -2.57 -5.81 4.75
CA THR A 89 -3.24 -4.60 5.15
C THR A 89 -2.47 -3.39 4.64
N GLU A 90 -1.19 -3.28 5.01
CA GLU A 90 -0.35 -2.11 4.75
C GLU A 90 0.25 -2.06 3.33
N THR A 91 0.51 -3.22 2.72
CA THR A 91 1.16 -3.29 1.40
C THR A 91 0.15 -3.29 0.26
N TRP A 92 -0.94 -4.06 0.37
CA TRP A 92 -1.83 -4.33 -0.76
C TRP A 92 -3.12 -3.49 -0.71
N ILE A 93 -3.71 -3.31 0.47
CA ILE A 93 -5.03 -2.68 0.62
C ILE A 93 -4.90 -1.18 0.92
N TYR A 94 -4.04 -0.85 1.88
CA TYR A 94 -3.84 0.49 2.43
C TYR A 94 -3.56 1.60 1.41
N PRO A 95 -2.71 1.42 0.38
CA PRO A 95 -2.39 2.51 -0.55
C PRO A 95 -3.62 3.06 -1.30
N SER A 96 -4.57 2.18 -1.64
CA SER A 96 -5.82 2.58 -2.30
C SER A 96 -6.77 3.33 -1.35
N ILE A 97 -6.75 3.03 -0.06
CA ILE A 97 -7.54 3.73 0.95
C ILE A 97 -6.94 5.10 1.22
N LEU A 98 -5.62 5.17 1.41
CA LEU A 98 -4.93 6.38 1.86
C LEU A 98 -5.24 7.62 1.01
N LEU A 99 -5.24 7.48 -0.32
CA LEU A 99 -5.46 8.61 -1.22
C LEU A 99 -6.88 9.17 -1.19
N PHE A 100 -7.87 8.35 -0.83
CA PHE A 100 -9.29 8.76 -0.82
C PHE A 100 -9.86 8.90 0.57
N TYR A 101 -9.31 8.23 1.57
CA TYR A 101 -9.85 8.14 2.92
C TYR A 101 -8.72 8.12 3.96
N PRO A 102 -7.90 9.18 4.04
CA PRO A 102 -6.74 9.22 4.94
C PRO A 102 -7.10 9.05 6.42
N THR A 103 -8.32 9.39 6.84
CA THR A 103 -8.79 9.14 8.21
C THR A 103 -8.96 7.65 8.50
N LEU A 104 -9.47 6.87 7.52
CA LEU A 104 -9.54 5.40 7.65
C LEU A 104 -8.14 4.78 7.60
N ALA A 105 -7.25 5.31 6.76
CA ALA A 105 -5.85 4.90 6.74
C ALA A 105 -5.17 5.14 8.10
N LYS A 106 -5.44 6.28 8.75
CA LYS A 106 -4.96 6.52 10.11
C LYS A 106 -5.46 5.47 11.11
N GLU A 107 -6.72 5.06 11.05
CA GLU A 107 -7.25 4.01 11.94
C GLU A 107 -6.52 2.67 11.79
N ILE A 108 -6.08 2.32 10.58
CA ILE A 108 -5.28 1.12 10.32
C ILE A 108 -3.92 1.22 11.04
N LEU A 109 -3.22 2.36 10.94
CA LEU A 109 -1.96 2.57 11.66
C LEU A 109 -2.17 2.67 13.18
N SER A 110 -3.26 3.29 13.63
CA SER A 110 -3.64 3.38 15.05
C SER A 110 -3.85 2.00 15.67
N TYR A 111 -4.36 1.02 14.90
CA TYR A 111 -4.43 -0.37 15.35
C TYR A 111 -3.03 -0.92 15.67
N ARG A 112 -2.05 -0.75 14.78
CA ARG A 112 -0.66 -1.19 15.02
C ARG A 112 -0.04 -0.49 16.23
N ILE A 113 -0.22 0.82 16.36
CA ILE A 113 0.25 1.64 17.49
C ILE A 113 -0.34 1.16 18.82
N ALA A 114 -1.61 0.78 18.83
CA ALA A 114 -2.26 0.29 20.05
C ALA A 114 -1.72 -1.07 20.51
N LEU A 115 -1.04 -1.81 19.64
CA LEU A 115 -0.43 -3.11 19.91
C LEU A 115 1.09 -3.04 20.17
N ARG A 116 1.62 -1.82 20.35
CA ARG A 116 3.05 -1.57 20.53
C ARG A 116 3.73 -2.36 21.64
N ASP A 117 3.04 -2.62 22.75
CA ASP A 117 3.62 -3.33 23.89
C ASP A 117 3.90 -4.80 23.51
N SER A 118 2.98 -5.43 22.76
CA SER A 118 3.18 -6.77 22.22
C SER A 118 4.29 -6.80 21.16
N ALA A 119 4.39 -5.77 20.32
CA ALA A 119 5.47 -5.66 19.34
C ALA A 119 6.85 -5.47 20.00
N ALA A 120 6.92 -4.70 21.10
CA ALA A 120 8.13 -4.55 21.90
C ALA A 120 8.53 -5.87 22.58
N GLU A 121 7.56 -6.60 23.13
CA GLU A 121 7.80 -7.93 23.72
C GLU A 121 8.31 -8.94 22.68
N ASN A 122 7.72 -8.95 21.48
CA ASN A 122 8.17 -9.82 20.37
C ASN A 122 9.61 -9.55 19.93
N ALA A 123 10.08 -8.30 20.00
CA ALA A 123 11.48 -7.97 19.75
C ALA A 123 12.35 -8.47 20.90
N ARG A 124 11.95 -8.17 22.14
CA ARG A 124 12.66 -8.55 23.38
C ARG A 124 12.86 -10.06 23.52
N LEU A 125 11.84 -10.86 23.19
CA LEU A 125 11.91 -12.33 23.26
C LEU A 125 12.97 -12.94 22.33
N LEU A 126 13.34 -12.23 21.27
CA LEU A 126 14.41 -12.62 20.35
C LEU A 126 15.75 -11.90 20.61
N GLY A 127 15.85 -11.14 21.69
CA GLY A 127 17.06 -10.38 22.04
C GLY A 127 17.26 -9.10 21.22
N TYR A 128 16.21 -8.60 20.57
CA TYR A 128 16.24 -7.34 19.81
C TYR A 128 15.59 -6.19 20.61
N GLU A 129 15.83 -4.97 20.13
CA GLU A 129 15.18 -3.75 20.64
C GLU A 129 14.06 -3.28 19.70
N GLY A 130 13.37 -2.20 20.07
CA GLY A 130 12.34 -1.61 19.21
C GLY A 130 11.06 -2.41 19.14
N TRP A 131 10.27 -2.20 18.09
CA TRP A 131 9.00 -2.88 17.86
C TRP A 131 9.10 -3.84 16.69
N ARG A 132 8.87 -5.13 16.96
CA ARG A 132 8.75 -6.20 15.97
C ARG A 132 7.29 -6.66 15.92
N PHE A 133 6.58 -6.32 14.86
CA PHE A 133 5.19 -6.75 14.71
C PHE A 133 5.12 -8.26 14.40
N PRO A 134 4.09 -8.96 14.90
CA PRO A 134 3.87 -10.37 14.61
C PRO A 134 3.52 -10.57 13.13
N TRP A 135 3.74 -11.76 12.58
CA TRP A 135 3.32 -12.07 11.21
C TRP A 135 1.79 -12.05 11.08
N GLU A 136 1.11 -12.75 12.01
CA GLU A 136 -0.33 -12.70 12.16
C GLU A 136 -0.70 -11.95 13.44
N SER A 137 -1.40 -10.84 13.28
CA SER A 137 -1.89 -10.03 14.40
C SER A 137 -3.39 -10.16 14.56
N ALA A 138 -3.86 -10.24 15.81
CA ALA A 138 -5.29 -10.20 16.13
C ALA A 138 -5.57 -9.16 17.23
N ARG A 139 -6.48 -9.47 18.17
CA ARG A 139 -6.94 -8.53 19.21
C ARG A 139 -5.85 -8.08 20.17
N THR A 140 -4.93 -8.97 20.57
CA THR A 140 -3.92 -8.71 21.61
C THR A 140 -2.57 -8.26 21.05
N GLY A 141 -2.34 -8.42 19.74
CA GLY A 141 -1.04 -8.20 19.11
C GLY A 141 0.03 -9.24 19.45
N VAL A 142 -0.31 -10.26 20.24
CA VAL A 142 0.50 -11.47 20.33
C VAL A 142 0.43 -12.18 18.99
N ASP A 143 1.55 -12.77 18.56
CA ASP A 143 1.59 -13.54 17.32
C ASP A 143 0.65 -14.74 17.42
N VAL A 144 -0.31 -14.80 16.49
CA VAL A 144 -1.32 -15.85 16.40
C VAL A 144 -1.12 -16.75 15.18
N THR A 145 0.06 -16.71 14.56
CA THR A 145 0.40 -17.61 13.45
C THR A 145 0.31 -19.06 13.94
N PRO A 146 -0.40 -19.94 13.21
CA PRO A 146 -0.61 -21.32 13.64
C PRO A 146 0.71 -22.10 13.81
N ASP A 147 0.73 -23.07 14.74
CA ASP A 147 1.92 -23.88 15.08
C ASP A 147 2.62 -24.56 13.89
N GLY A 148 1.93 -24.80 12.76
CA GLY A 148 2.51 -25.36 11.53
C GLY A 148 3.38 -24.37 10.72
N TYR A 149 3.43 -23.10 11.11
CA TYR A 149 4.04 -22.00 10.37
C TYR A 149 4.93 -21.12 11.26
N LEU A 150 5.48 -21.68 12.33
CA LEU A 150 6.34 -20.94 13.28
C LEU A 150 7.62 -20.40 12.64
N ASP A 151 8.13 -21.03 11.59
CA ASP A 151 9.25 -20.50 10.80
C ASP A 151 8.85 -19.22 10.07
N ILE A 152 7.62 -19.11 9.57
CA ILE A 152 7.09 -17.87 9.00
C ILE A 152 7.01 -16.80 10.09
N ALA A 153 6.36 -17.11 11.22
CA ALA A 153 6.25 -16.20 12.35
C ALA A 153 7.62 -15.68 12.82
N LEU A 154 8.64 -16.55 12.80
CA LEU A 154 9.99 -16.21 13.22
C LEU A 154 10.76 -15.39 12.18
N TYR A 155 10.75 -15.81 10.91
CA TYR A 155 11.67 -15.29 9.89
C TYR A 155 11.06 -14.27 8.93
N GLN A 156 9.73 -14.21 8.76
CA GLN A 156 9.08 -13.27 7.84
C GLN A 156 8.84 -11.90 8.48
N GLN A 157 9.95 -11.24 8.81
CA GLN A 157 9.96 -10.04 9.64
C GLN A 157 9.71 -8.74 8.84
N HIS A 158 9.62 -8.83 7.52
CA HIS A 158 9.43 -7.66 6.64
C HIS A 158 8.12 -6.92 6.94
N ILE A 159 7.10 -7.57 7.54
CA ILE A 159 5.87 -6.92 8.01
C ILE A 159 6.12 -5.68 8.87
N THR A 160 7.19 -5.69 9.67
CA THR A 160 7.60 -4.54 10.47
C THR A 160 8.03 -3.37 9.57
N GLY A 161 8.79 -3.66 8.51
CA GLY A 161 9.15 -2.69 7.47
C GLY A 161 7.97 -2.25 6.61
N ASP A 162 7.01 -3.14 6.32
CA ASP A 162 5.79 -2.81 5.57
C ASP A 162 4.92 -1.80 6.31
N ILE A 163 4.72 -1.98 7.62
CA ILE A 163 4.00 -1.04 8.48
C ILE A 163 4.69 0.33 8.50
N SER A 164 6.02 0.34 8.61
CA SER A 164 6.83 1.57 8.52
C SER A 164 6.70 2.24 7.13
N PHE A 165 6.64 1.45 6.06
CA PHE A 165 6.41 1.98 4.71
C PHE A 165 4.99 2.53 4.50
N ALA A 166 3.97 1.95 5.13
CA ALA A 166 2.63 2.55 5.17
C ALA A 166 2.61 3.86 5.99
N ALA A 167 3.36 3.94 7.08
CA ALA A 167 3.57 5.21 7.81
C ALA A 167 4.29 6.26 6.95
N ARG A 168 5.31 5.86 6.15
CA ARG A 168 5.97 6.73 5.16
C ARG A 168 4.96 7.30 4.16
N GLN A 169 4.10 6.44 3.60
CA GLN A 169 3.06 6.88 2.67
C GLN A 169 2.05 7.80 3.36
N TYR A 170 1.66 7.48 4.60
CA TYR A 170 0.73 8.29 5.39
C TYR A 170 1.21 9.73 5.49
N ILE A 171 2.42 9.94 5.97
CA ILE A 171 2.97 11.28 6.16
C ILE A 171 3.23 12.00 4.83
N ALA A 172 3.56 11.25 3.77
CA ALA A 172 3.73 11.80 2.42
C ALA A 172 2.43 12.38 1.86
N VAL A 173 1.30 11.75 2.20
CA VAL A 173 -0.03 12.18 1.74
C VAL A 173 -0.63 13.24 2.64
N THR A 174 -0.51 13.07 3.96
CA THR A 174 -1.24 13.90 4.91
C THR A 174 -0.41 15.06 5.46
N GLY A 175 0.90 14.89 5.63
CA GLY A 175 1.71 15.81 6.41
C GLY A 175 1.25 15.94 7.87
N ASP A 176 0.57 14.93 8.43
CA ASP A 176 -0.04 14.99 9.78
C ASP A 176 1.02 15.01 10.89
N GLN A 177 1.46 16.21 11.26
CA GLN A 177 2.42 16.41 12.35
C GLN A 177 1.83 16.09 13.73
N LYS A 178 0.53 16.27 13.92
CA LYS A 178 -0.12 15.93 15.19
C LYS A 178 -0.04 14.43 15.42
N TRP A 179 -0.27 13.64 14.38
CA TRP A 179 -0.11 12.19 14.45
C TRP A 179 1.32 11.79 14.83
N LEU A 180 2.33 12.43 14.23
CA LEU A 180 3.73 12.20 14.56
C LEU A 180 4.10 12.54 16.01
N ILE A 181 3.60 13.67 16.54
CA ILE A 181 4.02 14.22 17.84
C ILE A 181 3.17 13.67 18.99
N SER A 182 1.86 13.57 18.80
CA SER A 182 0.88 13.40 19.88
C SER A 182 0.04 12.13 19.78
N GLU A 183 0.01 11.45 18.63
CA GLU A 183 -0.79 10.22 18.43
C GLU A 183 0.11 8.99 18.20
N HIS A 184 1.34 9.02 18.74
CA HIS A 184 2.34 7.93 18.71
C HIS A 184 2.81 7.48 17.31
N GLY A 185 2.52 8.24 16.25
CA GLY A 185 3.05 7.96 14.91
C GLY A 185 4.57 8.07 14.83
N GLY A 186 5.17 9.03 15.55
CA GLY A 186 6.62 9.15 15.66
C GLY A 186 7.26 8.00 16.46
N ASP A 187 6.54 7.42 17.43
CA ASP A 187 7.00 6.24 18.17
C ASP A 187 7.01 5.00 17.27
N LEU A 188 5.93 4.79 16.49
CA LEU A 188 5.87 3.69 15.51
C LEU A 188 7.07 3.70 14.56
N ILE A 189 7.36 4.86 13.98
CA ILE A 189 8.47 5.03 13.03
C ILE A 189 9.81 4.76 13.73
N TYR A 190 10.04 5.39 14.90
CA TYR A 190 11.32 5.31 15.59
C TYR A 190 11.61 3.90 16.14
N GLU A 191 10.64 3.26 16.79
CA GLU A 191 10.85 1.94 17.39
C GLU A 191 10.94 0.84 16.32
N THR A 192 10.31 1.02 15.15
CA THR A 192 10.53 0.14 14.00
C THR A 192 11.96 0.29 13.45
N ALA A 193 12.47 1.52 13.31
CA ALA A 193 13.86 1.76 12.92
C ALA A 193 14.85 1.16 13.93
N ARG A 194 14.55 1.30 15.23
CA ARG A 194 15.34 0.71 16.32
C ARG A 194 15.41 -0.81 16.23
N PHE A 195 14.30 -1.46 15.90
CA PHE A 195 14.29 -2.91 15.66
C PHE A 195 15.26 -3.30 14.55
N TRP A 196 15.13 -2.69 13.38
CA TRP A 196 16.01 -2.98 12.24
C TRP A 196 17.49 -2.70 12.54
N ALA A 197 17.78 -1.60 13.25
CA ALA A 197 19.14 -1.25 13.65
C ALA A 197 19.73 -2.21 14.70
N SER A 198 18.92 -2.70 15.66
CA SER A 198 19.38 -3.65 16.69
C SER A 198 19.64 -5.06 16.14
N ARG A 199 18.92 -5.42 15.07
CA ARG A 199 18.97 -6.75 14.51
C ARG A 199 20.08 -6.92 13.47
N VAL A 200 20.17 -5.98 12.51
CA VAL A 200 20.97 -6.04 11.27
C VAL A 200 20.74 -7.35 10.48
N VAL A 201 20.17 -7.25 9.29
CA VAL A 201 19.59 -8.42 8.59
C VAL A 201 20.65 -9.40 8.09
N TYR A 202 20.54 -10.67 8.49
CA TYR A 202 21.29 -11.78 7.88
C TYR A 202 20.35 -12.88 7.38
N THR A 203 19.54 -13.50 8.26
CA THR A 203 18.66 -14.64 7.92
C THR A 203 17.18 -14.30 8.09
N VAL A 204 16.40 -14.38 7.01
CA VAL A 204 14.98 -13.95 6.95
C VAL A 204 14.19 -14.83 5.99
N LEU A 205 12.86 -14.78 6.05
CA LEU A 205 12.00 -15.31 4.99
C LEU A 205 11.56 -14.12 4.10
N PRO A 206 11.88 -14.12 2.79
CA PRO A 206 11.35 -13.14 1.85
C PRO A 206 9.81 -13.18 1.74
N PRO A 207 9.17 -12.17 1.13
CA PRO A 207 7.80 -12.26 0.62
C PRO A 207 7.47 -13.57 -0.11
N ASP A 208 8.41 -14.14 -0.86
CA ASP A 208 8.25 -15.50 -1.41
C ASP A 208 8.30 -16.56 -0.29
N GLU A 209 7.13 -17.00 0.16
CA GLU A 209 7.02 -18.06 1.18
C GLU A 209 7.41 -19.46 0.65
N ASP A 210 7.58 -19.66 -0.66
CA ASP A 210 8.10 -20.94 -1.18
C ASP A 210 9.62 -21.06 -0.90
N ALA A 211 10.28 -19.96 -0.49
CA ALA A 211 11.69 -19.90 -0.08
C ALA A 211 11.98 -20.44 1.34
N ARG A 212 10.96 -20.99 2.03
CA ARG A 212 11.05 -21.53 3.40
C ARG A 212 12.20 -22.53 3.61
N PRO A 213 12.70 -22.65 4.86
CA PRO A 213 12.25 -21.93 6.07
C PRO A 213 12.84 -20.52 6.21
N PHE A 214 13.97 -20.24 5.56
CA PHE A 214 14.64 -18.94 5.56
C PHE A 214 15.70 -18.88 4.45
N LYS A 215 16.15 -17.67 4.14
CA LYS A 215 17.22 -17.29 3.21
C LYS A 215 18.07 -16.17 3.80
N ASN A 216 19.20 -15.87 3.17
CA ASN A 216 20.04 -14.75 3.58
C ASN A 216 19.89 -13.54 2.67
N ASN A 217 19.92 -12.34 3.24
CA ASN A 217 19.89 -11.08 2.51
C ASN A 217 18.72 -10.95 1.52
N SER A 218 17.48 -11.25 1.95
CA SER A 218 16.30 -10.96 1.13
C SER A 218 16.32 -9.49 0.70
N VAL A 219 16.32 -9.26 -0.61
CA VAL A 219 16.50 -7.92 -1.20
C VAL A 219 15.35 -7.00 -0.80
N PHE A 220 14.11 -7.50 -0.78
CA PHE A 220 12.95 -6.78 -0.31
C PHE A 220 13.05 -6.43 1.18
N THR A 221 13.43 -7.40 2.01
CA THR A 221 13.55 -7.20 3.46
C THR A 221 14.61 -6.14 3.78
N ASN A 222 15.74 -6.17 3.08
CA ASN A 222 16.81 -5.18 3.24
C ASN A 222 16.36 -3.78 2.79
N ALA A 223 15.56 -3.68 1.72
CA ALA A 223 14.99 -2.41 1.27
C ALA A 223 14.06 -1.78 2.31
N VAL A 224 13.10 -2.54 2.85
CA VAL A 224 12.15 -2.01 3.86
C VAL A 224 12.83 -1.70 5.19
N ALA A 225 13.87 -2.46 5.57
CA ALA A 225 14.71 -2.17 6.73
C ALA A 225 15.45 -0.84 6.56
N SER A 226 16.11 -0.64 5.40
CA SER A 226 16.82 0.60 5.07
C SER A 226 15.86 1.81 5.10
N TYR A 227 14.71 1.70 4.43
CA TYR A 227 13.74 2.78 4.40
C TYR A 227 13.11 3.08 5.76
N SER A 228 12.98 2.10 6.65
CA SER A 228 12.49 2.33 8.00
C SER A 228 13.43 3.22 8.81
N ILE A 229 14.73 2.95 8.74
CA ILE A 229 15.75 3.76 9.42
C ILE A 229 15.83 5.17 8.81
N GLN A 230 15.87 5.26 7.47
CA GLN A 230 15.89 6.55 6.77
C GLN A 230 14.64 7.38 7.07
N LEU A 231 13.47 6.74 7.24
CA LEU A 231 12.24 7.43 7.61
C LEU A 231 12.33 8.04 9.01
N ALA A 232 12.86 7.30 9.99
CA ALA A 232 13.04 7.80 11.35
C ALA A 232 13.95 9.04 11.38
N ASP A 233 15.03 9.02 10.61
CA ASP A 233 15.90 10.19 10.47
C ASP A 233 15.17 11.36 9.81
N ARG A 234 14.45 11.08 8.72
CA ARG A 234 13.72 12.09 7.96
C ARG A 234 12.66 12.83 8.78
N VAL A 235 12.03 12.18 9.76
CA VAL A 235 11.03 12.82 10.63
C VAL A 235 11.59 13.29 11.98
N SER A 236 12.87 13.04 12.27
CA SER A 236 13.52 13.37 13.55
C SER A 236 13.44 14.86 13.88
N CYS A 237 13.43 15.73 12.86
CA CYS A 237 13.33 17.17 13.03
C CYS A 237 11.99 17.61 13.68
N ILE A 238 10.94 16.81 13.49
CA ILE A 238 9.59 17.01 14.04
C ILE A 238 9.42 16.24 15.34
N THR A 239 9.76 14.94 15.34
CA THR A 239 9.55 14.06 16.50
C THR A 239 10.52 14.33 17.64
N LYS A 240 11.64 15.03 17.38
CA LYS A 240 12.75 15.27 18.31
C LYS A 240 13.40 13.99 18.83
N LYS A 241 13.19 12.86 18.14
CA LYS A 241 13.84 11.58 18.44
C LYS A 241 15.12 11.47 17.61
N ALA A 242 16.27 11.58 18.27
CA ALA A 242 17.56 11.50 17.60
C ALA A 242 17.82 10.08 17.06
N VAL A 243 18.20 10.00 15.79
CA VAL A 243 18.66 8.76 15.15
C VAL A 243 20.19 8.71 15.21
N PRO A 244 20.79 7.69 15.83
CA PRO A 244 22.23 7.54 15.84
C PRO A 244 22.82 7.42 14.43
N GLN A 245 23.97 8.05 14.19
CA GLN A 245 24.67 7.94 12.91
C GLN A 245 24.96 6.48 12.53
N THR A 246 25.24 5.62 13.52
CA THR A 246 25.44 4.18 13.29
C THR A 246 24.22 3.50 12.67
N TRP A 247 23.00 3.96 12.94
CA TRP A 247 21.80 3.42 12.30
C TRP A 247 21.75 3.82 10.83
N LEU A 248 22.08 5.07 10.51
CA LEU A 248 22.18 5.54 9.13
C LEU A 248 23.27 4.79 8.37
N ASP A 249 24.42 4.56 9.00
CA ASP A 249 25.50 3.77 8.41
C ASP A 249 25.03 2.35 8.10
N ILE A 250 24.25 1.71 8.98
CA ILE A 250 23.58 0.43 8.67
C ILE A 250 22.67 0.58 7.45
N ALA A 251 21.74 1.54 7.46
CA ALA A 251 20.75 1.70 6.40
C ALA A 251 21.35 1.91 5.00
N PHE A 252 22.46 2.65 4.91
CA PHE A 252 23.16 2.93 3.66
C PHE A 252 24.14 1.84 3.22
N ASN A 253 24.50 0.90 4.11
CA ASN A 253 25.44 -0.19 3.80
C ASN A 253 24.79 -1.59 3.83
N LEU A 254 23.46 -1.69 3.93
CA LEU A 254 22.77 -2.97 3.75
C LEU A 254 23.08 -3.55 2.37
N TYR A 255 23.35 -4.86 2.34
CA TYR A 255 23.70 -5.57 1.11
C TYR A 255 22.46 -5.85 0.26
N PHE A 256 22.54 -5.62 -1.04
CA PHE A 256 21.49 -5.95 -2.00
C PHE A 256 22.04 -6.97 -3.00
N PRO A 257 21.62 -8.24 -2.95
CA PRO A 257 22.06 -9.25 -3.90
C PRO A 257 21.76 -8.82 -5.34
N PHE A 258 22.77 -8.84 -6.21
CA PHE A 258 22.67 -8.33 -7.56
C PHE A 258 23.53 -9.15 -8.52
N ASP A 259 22.96 -9.58 -9.63
CA ASP A 259 23.70 -10.25 -10.71
C ASP A 259 24.15 -9.23 -11.75
N ASN A 260 25.47 -9.00 -11.80
CA ASN A 260 26.08 -8.08 -12.75
C ASN A 260 25.99 -8.55 -14.20
N GLN A 261 25.77 -9.85 -14.47
CA GLN A 261 25.67 -10.34 -15.85
C GLN A 261 24.31 -10.02 -16.45
N THR A 262 23.24 -10.28 -15.71
CA THR A 262 21.86 -10.00 -16.15
C THR A 262 21.37 -8.60 -15.81
N GLN A 263 22.10 -7.85 -14.97
CA GLN A 263 21.69 -6.56 -14.43
C GLN A 263 20.34 -6.65 -13.70
N THR A 264 20.19 -7.68 -12.86
CA THR A 264 18.97 -8.05 -12.16
C THR A 264 19.24 -8.18 -10.66
N HIS A 265 18.34 -7.71 -9.81
CA HIS A 265 18.39 -7.99 -8.38
C HIS A 265 18.07 -9.46 -8.12
N LEU A 266 18.89 -10.11 -7.30
CA LEU A 266 18.61 -11.46 -6.81
C LEU A 266 17.71 -11.37 -5.59
N GLU A 267 16.72 -12.25 -5.48
CA GLU A 267 15.75 -12.23 -4.38
C GLU A 267 16.43 -12.38 -3.00
N TYR A 268 17.45 -13.23 -2.95
CA TYR A 268 18.27 -13.52 -1.79
C TYR A 268 19.63 -14.08 -2.24
N ASP A 269 20.55 -14.29 -1.30
CA ASP A 269 21.87 -14.87 -1.59
C ASP A 269 21.78 -16.23 -2.29
N GLY A 270 22.38 -16.33 -3.48
CA GLY A 270 22.44 -17.57 -4.24
C GLY A 270 21.14 -17.92 -4.98
N PHE A 271 20.20 -16.99 -5.14
CA PHE A 271 18.98 -17.21 -5.94
C PHE A 271 19.31 -17.62 -7.38
N ASP A 272 18.69 -18.69 -7.87
CA ASP A 272 18.84 -19.15 -9.26
C ASP A 272 17.71 -18.57 -10.14
N LEU A 273 18.06 -17.54 -10.93
CA LEU A 273 17.17 -16.85 -11.88
C LEU A 273 16.64 -17.74 -13.01
N LYS A 274 17.09 -18.99 -13.15
CA LYS A 274 16.67 -19.88 -14.26
C LYS A 274 15.69 -20.94 -13.83
N ASN A 275 15.84 -21.48 -12.62
CA ASN A 275 15.15 -22.70 -12.20
C ASN A 275 14.32 -22.55 -10.92
N THR A 276 14.42 -21.42 -10.21
CA THR A 276 13.68 -21.21 -8.97
C THR A 276 12.30 -20.65 -9.27
N ILE A 277 11.26 -21.43 -8.94
CA ILE A 277 9.88 -20.96 -9.01
C ILE A 277 9.52 -20.27 -7.70
N ILE A 278 8.88 -19.11 -7.79
CA ILE A 278 8.46 -18.28 -6.65
C ILE A 278 6.93 -18.28 -6.50
N LYS A 279 6.45 -18.09 -5.28
CA LYS A 279 5.02 -17.97 -4.94
C LYS A 279 4.40 -16.69 -5.50
N GLN A 280 5.05 -15.55 -5.28
CA GLN A 280 4.46 -14.22 -5.42
C GLN A 280 5.51 -13.13 -5.65
N ALA A 281 5.06 -11.89 -5.84
CA ALA A 281 5.93 -10.72 -5.97
C ALA A 281 6.87 -10.56 -4.76
N ASP A 282 8.19 -10.54 -5.04
CA ASP A 282 9.24 -10.13 -4.11
C ASP A 282 10.10 -9.01 -4.72
N VAL A 283 11.03 -9.35 -5.62
CA VAL A 283 11.95 -8.38 -6.22
C VAL A 283 11.22 -7.28 -6.99
N VAL A 284 10.11 -7.62 -7.64
CA VAL A 284 9.29 -6.65 -8.36
C VAL A 284 8.71 -5.56 -7.44
N LEU A 285 8.61 -5.82 -6.13
CA LEU A 285 8.18 -4.86 -5.11
C LEU A 285 9.19 -3.74 -4.87
N LEU A 286 10.48 -3.95 -5.21
CA LEU A 286 11.51 -2.91 -5.16
C LEU A 286 11.13 -1.74 -6.07
N GLY A 287 10.72 -2.01 -7.31
CA GLY A 287 10.32 -0.93 -8.21
C GLY A 287 8.96 -0.33 -7.88
N PHE A 288 7.99 -1.13 -7.43
CA PHE A 288 6.72 -0.63 -6.87
C PHE A 288 6.12 -1.67 -5.91
N PRO A 289 5.73 -1.30 -4.68
CA PRO A 289 5.48 0.07 -4.22
C PRO A 289 6.70 0.81 -3.67
N LEU A 290 7.83 0.13 -3.41
CA LEU A 290 8.96 0.76 -2.72
C LEU A 290 9.63 1.88 -3.52
N MET A 291 9.55 1.80 -4.86
CA MET A 291 10.22 2.73 -5.78
C MET A 291 11.69 2.94 -5.41
N TRP A 292 12.35 1.84 -5.04
CA TRP A 292 13.77 1.77 -4.75
C TRP A 292 14.57 2.32 -5.93
N PRO A 293 15.58 3.18 -5.70
CA PRO A 293 16.36 3.76 -6.78
C PRO A 293 17.01 2.69 -7.66
N MET A 294 16.65 2.67 -8.93
CA MET A 294 17.23 1.77 -9.94
C MET A 294 17.09 2.37 -11.34
N SER A 295 17.88 1.89 -12.29
CA SER A 295 17.75 2.30 -13.69
C SER A 295 16.51 1.67 -14.34
N LYS A 296 16.04 2.28 -15.45
CA LYS A 296 14.96 1.68 -16.26
C LYS A 296 15.35 0.33 -16.86
N GLU A 297 16.64 0.09 -17.05
CA GLU A 297 17.17 -1.18 -17.53
C GLU A 297 17.02 -2.26 -16.46
N ILE A 298 17.51 -2.00 -15.25
CA ILE A 298 17.38 -2.92 -14.11
C ILE A 298 15.89 -3.19 -13.80
N ARG A 299 15.05 -2.14 -13.78
CA ARG A 299 13.60 -2.30 -13.60
C ARG A 299 12.98 -3.23 -14.63
N ARG A 300 13.41 -3.14 -15.90
CA ARG A 300 12.95 -4.02 -16.97
C ARG A 300 13.44 -5.45 -16.76
N ASN A 301 14.71 -5.62 -16.42
CA ASN A 301 15.31 -6.94 -16.26
C ASN A 301 14.68 -7.67 -15.06
N ASP A 302 14.48 -7.01 -13.93
CA ASP A 302 13.75 -7.55 -12.78
C ASP A 302 12.35 -8.05 -13.20
N LEU A 303 11.56 -7.23 -13.90
CA LEU A 303 10.22 -7.63 -14.35
C LEU A 303 10.24 -8.80 -15.34
N LEU A 304 11.18 -8.81 -16.28
CA LEU A 304 11.31 -9.87 -17.27
C LEU A 304 11.80 -11.19 -16.67
N SER A 305 12.67 -11.13 -15.67
CA SER A 305 13.22 -12.29 -14.97
C SER A 305 12.18 -12.94 -14.06
N TYR A 306 11.44 -12.16 -13.26
CA TYR A 306 10.55 -12.74 -12.22
C TYR A 306 9.13 -13.06 -12.71
N GLU A 307 8.66 -12.48 -13.82
CA GLU A 307 7.36 -12.86 -14.41
C GLU A 307 7.26 -14.37 -14.72
N PRO A 308 8.19 -15.01 -15.46
CA PRO A 308 8.10 -16.44 -15.77
C PRO A 308 8.42 -17.35 -14.58
N LEU A 309 9.10 -16.86 -13.54
CA LEU A 309 9.41 -17.63 -12.33
C LEU A 309 8.23 -17.66 -11.36
N THR A 310 7.29 -16.74 -11.46
CA THR A 310 6.10 -16.71 -10.61
C THR A 310 5.12 -17.81 -11.02
N ARG A 311 4.82 -18.76 -10.12
CA ARG A 311 3.89 -19.85 -10.41
C ARG A 311 2.47 -19.34 -10.69
N ASP A 312 1.77 -20.02 -11.59
CA ASP A 312 0.41 -19.64 -11.99
C ASP A 312 -0.60 -19.68 -10.84
N SER A 313 -0.40 -20.58 -9.87
CA SER A 313 -1.20 -20.69 -8.66
C SER A 313 -0.86 -19.65 -7.58
N GLY A 314 0.01 -18.69 -7.87
CA GLY A 314 0.32 -17.56 -7.01
C GLY A 314 -0.87 -16.59 -6.89
N PRO A 315 -0.89 -15.75 -5.85
CA PRO A 315 -2.05 -14.90 -5.55
C PRO A 315 -2.17 -13.68 -6.49
N ALA A 316 -3.40 -13.19 -6.64
CA ALA A 316 -3.82 -12.21 -7.66
C ALA A 316 -3.01 -10.91 -7.71
N MET A 317 -2.61 -10.38 -6.55
CA MET A 317 -1.96 -9.06 -6.42
C MET A 317 -0.58 -8.99 -7.08
N THR A 318 0.12 -10.12 -7.25
CA THR A 318 1.44 -10.19 -7.91
C THR A 318 1.40 -9.62 -9.33
N TRP A 319 0.35 -9.94 -10.07
CA TRP A 319 0.19 -9.49 -11.46
C TRP A 319 -0.08 -7.98 -11.54
N SER A 320 -0.70 -7.40 -10.51
CA SER A 320 -0.91 -5.96 -10.42
C SER A 320 0.42 -5.20 -10.31
N MET A 321 1.39 -5.72 -9.57
CA MET A 321 2.72 -5.08 -9.44
C MET A 321 3.50 -5.14 -10.76
N HIS A 322 3.40 -6.26 -11.47
CA HIS A 322 3.98 -6.37 -12.81
C HIS A 322 3.29 -5.41 -13.80
N THR A 323 1.96 -5.29 -13.76
CA THR A 323 1.23 -4.31 -14.58
C THR A 323 1.74 -2.90 -14.36
N ILE A 324 1.89 -2.47 -13.10
CA ILE A 324 2.41 -1.14 -12.78
C ILE A 324 3.83 -0.97 -13.34
N GLY A 325 4.70 -1.98 -13.15
CA GLY A 325 6.07 -1.95 -13.65
C GLY A 325 6.18 -1.86 -15.18
N PHE A 326 5.38 -2.61 -15.92
CA PHE A 326 5.39 -2.52 -17.40
C PHE A 326 4.77 -1.22 -17.91
N LEU A 327 3.78 -0.65 -17.21
CA LEU A 327 3.27 0.70 -17.51
C LEU A 327 4.36 1.77 -17.32
N GLU A 328 5.16 1.69 -16.25
CA GLU A 328 6.32 2.59 -16.02
C GLU A 328 7.35 2.53 -17.16
N LEU A 329 7.47 1.37 -17.80
CA LEU A 329 8.39 1.12 -18.90
C LEU A 329 7.79 1.38 -20.28
N ASN A 330 6.53 1.84 -20.36
CA ASN A 330 5.76 2.03 -21.60
C ASN A 330 5.53 0.74 -22.40
N ASP A 331 5.57 -0.43 -21.76
CA ASP A 331 5.24 -1.72 -22.38
C ASP A 331 3.75 -2.03 -22.15
N PHE A 332 2.91 -1.34 -22.92
CA PHE A 332 1.46 -1.34 -22.71
C PHE A 332 0.80 -2.68 -23.04
N GLU A 333 1.31 -3.41 -24.04
CA GLU A 333 0.77 -4.71 -24.42
C GLU A 333 0.93 -5.71 -23.28
N LYS A 334 2.14 -5.77 -22.72
CA LYS A 334 2.46 -6.65 -21.60
C LYS A 334 1.74 -6.26 -20.33
N ALA A 335 1.70 -4.95 -20.02
CA ALA A 335 0.93 -4.43 -18.91
C ALA A 335 -0.56 -4.80 -18.99
N GLN A 336 -1.18 -4.64 -20.17
CA GLN A 336 -2.59 -4.93 -20.39
C GLN A 336 -2.91 -6.42 -20.24
N ARG A 337 -2.02 -7.30 -20.73
CA ARG A 337 -2.15 -8.76 -20.52
C ARG A 337 -2.12 -9.11 -19.04
N LEU A 338 -1.16 -8.55 -18.30
CA LEU A 338 -0.98 -8.82 -16.88
C LEU A 338 -2.08 -8.19 -16.03
N PHE A 339 -2.63 -7.05 -16.48
CA PHE A 339 -3.76 -6.40 -15.81
C PHE A 339 -4.99 -7.28 -15.84
N ARG A 340 -5.36 -7.81 -17.01
CA ARG A 340 -6.44 -8.77 -17.16
C ARG A 340 -6.22 -10.02 -16.30
N ARG A 341 -4.99 -10.54 -16.33
CA ARG A 341 -4.58 -11.68 -15.49
C ARG A 341 -4.77 -11.40 -14.00
N ALA A 342 -4.56 -10.16 -13.55
CA ALA A 342 -4.68 -9.78 -12.14
C ALA A 342 -6.11 -9.85 -11.58
N TYR A 343 -7.16 -9.82 -12.42
CA TYR A 343 -8.54 -9.79 -11.93
C TYR A 343 -9.51 -10.76 -12.62
N GLU A 344 -9.43 -10.97 -13.94
CA GLU A 344 -10.48 -11.68 -14.70
C GLU A 344 -10.72 -13.10 -14.17
N ILE A 345 -9.64 -13.79 -13.83
CA ILE A 345 -9.67 -15.17 -13.33
C ILE A 345 -9.87 -15.25 -11.81
N TYR A 346 -9.89 -14.13 -11.08
CA TYR A 346 -10.04 -14.07 -9.62
C TYR A 346 -11.40 -13.50 -9.18
N VAL A 347 -12.07 -12.73 -10.05
CA VAL A 347 -13.39 -12.17 -9.78
C VAL A 347 -14.48 -13.20 -10.11
N ARG A 348 -15.51 -13.29 -9.26
CA ARG A 348 -16.61 -14.27 -9.40
C ARG A 348 -17.97 -13.57 -9.49
N PRO A 349 -18.79 -13.88 -10.52
CA PRO A 349 -20.17 -13.43 -10.57
C PRO A 349 -21.03 -14.14 -9.51
N PRO A 350 -22.22 -13.60 -9.16
CA PRO A 350 -22.81 -12.36 -9.68
C PRO A 350 -22.37 -11.10 -8.91
N PHE A 351 -21.65 -11.25 -7.79
CA PHE A 351 -21.35 -10.16 -6.86
C PHE A 351 -19.92 -9.60 -6.98
N ASN A 352 -19.18 -9.99 -8.02
CA ASN A 352 -17.78 -9.62 -8.24
C ASN A 352 -16.90 -9.84 -7.01
N VAL A 353 -17.09 -10.97 -6.33
CA VAL A 353 -16.30 -11.37 -5.17
C VAL A 353 -14.94 -11.86 -5.64
N TRP A 354 -13.88 -11.47 -4.94
CA TRP A 354 -12.51 -11.87 -5.25
C TRP A 354 -12.14 -13.18 -4.56
N THR A 355 -11.51 -14.10 -5.29
CA THR A 355 -10.88 -15.29 -4.71
C THR A 355 -9.36 -15.13 -4.69
N GLU A 356 -8.73 -15.74 -3.70
CA GLU A 356 -7.27 -15.70 -3.55
C GLU A 356 -6.53 -16.40 -4.69
N ALA A 357 -6.92 -17.64 -5.00
CA ALA A 357 -6.37 -18.43 -6.08
C ALA A 357 -7.39 -18.60 -7.24
N GLN A 358 -6.87 -19.03 -8.40
CA GLN A 358 -7.64 -19.17 -9.64
C GLN A 358 -8.73 -20.25 -9.57
N ASP A 359 -8.53 -21.30 -8.78
CA ASP A 359 -9.42 -22.45 -8.62
C ASP A 359 -10.46 -22.27 -7.50
N SER A 360 -10.60 -21.05 -6.97
CA SER A 360 -11.45 -20.73 -5.81
C SER A 360 -11.01 -21.44 -4.51
N ILE A 361 -9.76 -21.93 -4.47
CA ILE A 361 -9.10 -22.34 -3.24
C ILE A 361 -8.55 -21.09 -2.53
N GLY A 362 -8.50 -21.12 -1.20
CA GLY A 362 -8.08 -20.00 -0.36
C GLY A 362 -9.23 -19.09 0.06
N ALA A 363 -8.91 -17.85 0.40
CA ALA A 363 -9.89 -16.89 0.89
C ALA A 363 -10.90 -16.48 -0.20
N VAL A 364 -12.17 -16.45 0.18
CA VAL A 364 -13.26 -15.88 -0.63
C VAL A 364 -13.60 -14.51 -0.08
N ASN A 365 -13.79 -13.55 -0.97
CA ASN A 365 -13.74 -12.12 -0.68
C ASN A 365 -12.35 -11.64 -0.27
N PHE A 366 -11.35 -12.10 -1.02
CA PHE A 366 -9.95 -11.78 -0.84
C PHE A 366 -9.66 -10.32 -1.26
N ILE A 367 -9.79 -9.41 -0.29
CA ILE A 367 -9.64 -7.97 -0.54
C ILE A 367 -8.18 -7.55 -0.76
N THR A 368 -7.20 -8.40 -0.46
CA THR A 368 -5.82 -8.19 -0.87
C THR A 368 -5.68 -8.14 -2.40
N GLY A 369 -6.31 -9.09 -3.10
CA GLY A 369 -6.35 -9.09 -4.57
C GLY A 369 -7.05 -7.84 -5.12
N ALA A 370 -8.18 -7.46 -4.51
CA ALA A 370 -8.90 -6.23 -4.85
C ALA A 370 -8.06 -4.97 -4.62
N GLY A 371 -7.29 -4.93 -3.53
CA GLY A 371 -6.35 -3.84 -3.22
C GLY A 371 -5.24 -3.72 -4.27
N GLY A 372 -4.59 -4.84 -4.62
CA GLY A 372 -3.60 -4.88 -5.71
C GLY A 372 -4.16 -4.37 -7.04
N PHE A 373 -5.37 -4.80 -7.40
CA PHE A 373 -6.06 -4.32 -8.61
C PHE A 373 -6.35 -2.82 -8.60
N LEU A 374 -6.84 -2.28 -7.47
CA LEU A 374 -7.01 -0.83 -7.33
C LEU A 374 -5.68 -0.09 -7.44
N GLN A 375 -4.59 -0.65 -6.91
CA GLN A 375 -3.25 -0.08 -7.10
C GLN A 375 -2.83 -0.05 -8.57
N ALA A 376 -3.12 -1.10 -9.35
CA ALA A 376 -2.84 -1.10 -10.80
C ALA A 376 -3.62 0.00 -11.54
N ILE A 377 -4.82 0.35 -11.08
CA ILE A 377 -5.60 1.45 -11.66
C ILE A 377 -5.05 2.81 -11.22
N ILE A 378 -4.82 3.02 -9.92
CA ILE A 378 -4.42 4.31 -9.35
C ILE A 378 -2.98 4.65 -9.71
N PHE A 379 -2.06 3.74 -9.40
CA PHE A 379 -0.62 3.92 -9.56
C PHE A 379 -0.13 3.34 -10.89
N GLY A 380 -0.83 2.41 -11.53
CA GLY A 380 -0.49 2.00 -12.90
C GLY A 380 -1.06 2.96 -13.93
N TYR A 381 -2.32 2.76 -14.30
CA TYR A 381 -3.00 3.51 -15.37
C TYR A 381 -3.15 5.01 -15.06
N GLY A 382 -3.45 5.35 -13.80
CA GLY A 382 -3.51 6.74 -13.33
C GLY A 382 -2.16 7.43 -13.23
N GLY A 383 -1.06 6.67 -13.24
CA GLY A 383 0.30 7.21 -13.16
C GLY A 383 0.66 7.88 -11.84
N LEU A 384 -0.20 7.86 -10.81
CA LEU A 384 0.08 8.53 -9.55
C LEU A 384 1.32 7.91 -8.88
N ARG A 385 2.20 8.70 -8.28
CA ARG A 385 3.26 8.21 -7.38
C ARG A 385 3.35 9.08 -6.14
N LEU A 386 3.59 8.41 -5.00
CA LEU A 386 3.72 9.05 -3.70
C LEU A 386 5.18 9.05 -3.28
N ARG A 387 5.85 10.18 -3.48
CA ARG A 387 7.16 10.44 -2.89
C ARG A 387 6.97 11.14 -1.57
N LEU A 388 7.94 10.99 -0.68
CA LEU A 388 7.85 11.52 0.67
C LEU A 388 7.71 13.05 0.72
N ASP A 389 8.19 13.74 -0.32
CA ASP A 389 8.17 15.19 -0.46
C ASP A 389 7.19 15.69 -1.53
N HIS A 390 6.59 14.82 -2.35
CA HIS A 390 5.71 15.23 -3.44
C HIS A 390 4.77 14.12 -3.93
N LEU A 391 3.61 14.54 -4.43
CA LEU A 391 2.73 13.73 -5.28
C LEU A 391 3.08 14.01 -6.75
N GLU A 392 3.14 12.98 -7.58
CA GLU A 392 3.35 13.15 -9.02
C GLU A 392 2.39 12.32 -9.87
N VAL A 393 2.15 12.79 -11.10
CA VAL A 393 1.51 12.02 -12.18
C VAL A 393 2.59 11.67 -13.20
N MET A 394 2.95 10.39 -13.26
CA MET A 394 3.95 9.85 -14.16
C MET A 394 3.43 9.80 -15.60
N PRO A 395 4.19 10.33 -16.58
CA PRO A 395 3.79 10.31 -17.97
C PRO A 395 4.20 9.02 -18.70
N PRO A 396 3.41 8.56 -19.69
CA PRO A 396 2.03 8.92 -19.91
C PRO A 396 1.10 8.09 -19.01
N PRO A 397 0.17 8.70 -18.25
CA PRO A 397 -0.96 7.93 -17.74
C PRO A 397 -1.73 7.34 -18.93
N ARG A 398 -2.47 6.27 -18.70
CA ARG A 398 -3.16 5.53 -19.76
C ARG A 398 -4.55 5.13 -19.30
N LEU A 399 -5.39 4.81 -20.27
CA LEU A 399 -6.70 4.24 -20.02
C LEU A 399 -6.61 2.71 -20.07
N PRO A 400 -7.22 1.99 -19.09
CA PRO A 400 -7.30 0.54 -19.11
C PRO A 400 -8.34 0.06 -20.12
N ASN A 401 -8.11 -1.13 -20.70
CA ASN A 401 -9.09 -1.82 -21.53
C ASN A 401 -9.63 -0.92 -22.67
N GLN A 402 -10.97 -0.82 -22.81
CA GLN A 402 -11.69 0.03 -23.75
C GLN A 402 -12.15 1.37 -23.15
N ALA A 403 -11.64 1.74 -21.97
CA ALA A 403 -12.02 2.98 -21.31
C ALA A 403 -11.68 4.20 -22.20
N LYS A 404 -12.59 5.18 -22.19
CA LYS A 404 -12.45 6.47 -22.90
C LYS A 404 -12.04 7.59 -21.97
N LYS A 405 -12.26 7.42 -20.67
CA LYS A 405 -11.93 8.38 -19.63
C LYS A 405 -11.77 7.65 -18.29
N LEU A 406 -10.79 8.08 -17.51
CA LEU A 406 -10.56 7.62 -16.13
C LEU A 406 -10.54 8.85 -15.23
N ILE A 407 -11.35 8.84 -14.17
CA ILE A 407 -11.50 9.97 -13.26
C ILE A 407 -11.32 9.51 -11.82
N PHE A 408 -10.40 10.13 -11.11
CA PHE A 408 -10.23 9.96 -9.67
C PHE A 408 -10.87 11.16 -8.99
N HIS A 409 -11.94 10.94 -8.24
CA HIS A 409 -12.64 12.00 -7.52
C HIS A 409 -12.21 12.05 -6.06
N GLY A 410 -11.83 13.23 -5.60
CA GLY A 410 -11.50 13.47 -4.20
C GLY A 410 -10.22 12.76 -3.75
N LEU A 411 -9.13 12.87 -4.50
CA LEU A 411 -7.79 12.55 -4.00
C LEU A 411 -7.41 13.55 -2.90
N LYS A 412 -6.78 13.09 -1.82
CA LYS A 412 -6.32 13.92 -0.70
C LYS A 412 -4.81 14.05 -0.75
N TYR A 413 -4.32 15.28 -0.56
CA TYR A 413 -2.89 15.57 -0.45
C TYR A 413 -2.66 16.86 0.33
N HIS A 414 -2.04 16.78 1.53
CA HIS A 414 -1.71 17.93 2.38
C HIS A 414 -2.88 18.95 2.52
N GLY A 415 -4.06 18.45 2.89
CA GLY A 415 -5.26 19.29 3.06
C GLY A 415 -5.97 19.69 1.77
N ALA A 416 -5.42 19.38 0.59
CA ALA A 416 -6.08 19.56 -0.69
C ALA A 416 -7.01 18.38 -1.03
N ILE A 417 -8.10 18.70 -1.71
CA ILE A 417 -9.01 17.75 -2.37
C ILE A 417 -8.92 18.00 -3.88
N LEU A 418 -8.47 16.98 -4.60
CA LEU A 418 -8.15 17.05 -6.03
C LEU A 418 -9.02 16.06 -6.80
N ASP A 419 -9.42 16.43 -8.01
CA ASP A 419 -9.88 15.45 -9.01
C ASP A 419 -8.87 15.34 -10.14
N LEU A 420 -8.51 14.11 -10.50
CA LEU A 420 -7.67 13.84 -11.66
C LEU A 420 -8.51 13.18 -12.75
N THR A 421 -8.63 13.84 -13.89
CA THR A 421 -9.31 13.33 -15.08
C THR A 421 -8.28 13.01 -16.16
N ILE A 422 -8.30 11.81 -16.71
CA ILE A 422 -7.39 11.36 -17.77
C ILE A 422 -8.22 10.96 -19.00
N ASP A 423 -7.79 11.41 -20.17
CA ASP A 423 -8.22 10.88 -21.47
C ASP A 423 -6.99 10.45 -22.31
N ASN A 424 -7.18 10.16 -23.60
CA ASN A 424 -6.12 9.65 -24.47
C ASN A 424 -5.06 10.69 -24.87
N GLN A 425 -5.30 11.98 -24.67
CA GLN A 425 -4.44 13.08 -25.13
C GLN A 425 -3.96 13.97 -24.00
N ILE A 426 -4.83 14.20 -23.01
CA ILE A 426 -4.60 15.14 -21.92
C ILE A 426 -5.04 14.54 -20.58
N TYR A 427 -4.53 15.13 -19.51
CA TYR A 427 -5.12 14.98 -18.20
C TYR A 427 -5.34 16.35 -17.55
N HIS A 428 -6.38 16.42 -16.72
CA HIS A 428 -6.76 17.59 -15.96
C HIS A 428 -6.66 17.30 -14.47
N LEU A 429 -6.09 18.24 -13.72
CA LEU A 429 -6.18 18.27 -12.27
C LEU A 429 -7.07 19.44 -11.84
N ASP A 430 -8.22 19.13 -11.27
CA ASP A 430 -9.12 20.09 -10.66
C ASP A 430 -8.84 20.18 -9.16
N VAL A 431 -8.49 21.37 -8.69
CA VAL A 431 -8.29 21.66 -7.26
C VAL A 431 -9.62 22.11 -6.67
N ARG A 432 -10.37 21.20 -6.05
CA ARG A 432 -11.67 21.55 -5.46
C ARG A 432 -11.52 22.49 -4.28
N MET A 433 -10.61 22.15 -3.37
CA MET A 433 -10.32 22.95 -2.19
C MET A 433 -8.96 22.58 -1.60
N ILE A 434 -8.38 23.51 -0.86
CA ILE A 434 -7.16 23.40 -0.08
C ILE A 434 -7.48 24.03 1.27
N ASN A 435 -7.44 23.22 2.32
CA ASN A 435 -7.49 23.72 3.68
C ASN A 435 -6.05 24.10 4.10
N ASN A 436 -5.74 25.39 4.15
CA ASN A 436 -4.39 25.86 4.49
C ASN A 436 -4.14 26.03 6.00
N ASN A 437 -5.16 25.91 6.85
CA ASN A 437 -5.00 26.28 8.26
C ASN A 437 -4.00 25.40 9.01
N ASP A 438 -3.86 24.14 8.60
CA ASP A 438 -3.00 23.15 9.25
C ASP A 438 -1.85 22.68 8.34
N PHE A 439 -1.74 23.22 7.12
CA PHE A 439 -0.84 22.72 6.09
C PHE A 439 -0.03 23.82 5.40
N MET A 440 1.18 23.46 4.96
CA MET A 440 2.00 24.35 4.14
C MET A 440 1.32 24.62 2.79
N PRO A 441 1.48 25.84 2.21
CA PRO A 441 0.98 26.12 0.87
C PRO A 441 1.54 25.13 -0.15
N LEU A 442 0.69 24.67 -1.06
CA LEU A 442 1.08 23.75 -2.14
C LEU A 442 1.54 24.50 -3.38
N VAL A 443 2.53 23.93 -4.07
CA VAL A 443 3.00 24.36 -5.38
C VAL A 443 2.95 23.19 -6.35
N TYR A 444 2.79 23.50 -7.64
CA TYR A 444 3.00 22.53 -8.71
C TYR A 444 4.21 22.94 -9.56
N GLU A 445 4.86 21.95 -10.18
CA GLU A 445 6.00 22.17 -11.07
C GLU A 445 5.60 22.03 -12.54
N TYR A 446 6.05 22.99 -13.34
CA TYR A 446 5.91 22.97 -14.79
C TYR A 446 7.12 23.66 -15.42
N GLU A 447 7.76 23.02 -16.41
CA GLU A 447 8.97 23.54 -17.09
C GLU A 447 10.07 24.01 -16.10
N GLU A 448 10.32 23.21 -15.06
CA GLU A 448 11.32 23.51 -14.00
C GLU A 448 11.01 24.76 -13.15
N GLN A 449 9.82 25.34 -13.30
CA GLN A 449 9.31 26.44 -12.49
C GLN A 449 8.23 25.96 -11.52
N GLN A 450 8.14 26.64 -10.37
CA GLN A 450 7.13 26.36 -9.35
C GLN A 450 6.06 27.44 -9.35
N PHE A 451 4.80 27.00 -9.31
CA PHE A 451 3.63 27.86 -9.31
C PHE A 451 2.74 27.52 -8.11
N PRO A 452 2.09 28.51 -7.47
CA PRO A 452 1.17 28.24 -6.37
C PRO A 452 -0.04 27.42 -6.86
N LEU A 453 -0.43 26.42 -6.08
CA LEU A 453 -1.65 25.66 -6.32
C LEU A 453 -2.82 26.43 -5.71
N MET A 454 -3.83 26.76 -6.53
CA MET A 454 -4.92 27.65 -6.13
C MET A 454 -6.25 26.90 -5.97
N ASN A 455 -7.07 27.33 -5.02
CA ASN A 455 -8.45 26.84 -4.87
C ASN A 455 -9.29 27.07 -6.13
N ASN A 456 -10.15 26.10 -6.46
CA ASN A 456 -11.05 26.15 -7.61
C ASN A 456 -10.32 26.37 -8.95
N SER A 457 -9.08 25.88 -9.06
CA SER A 457 -8.29 25.96 -10.28
C SER A 457 -8.28 24.64 -11.05
N ARG A 458 -8.06 24.72 -12.36
CA ARG A 458 -7.87 23.57 -13.24
C ARG A 458 -6.52 23.67 -13.92
N LEU A 459 -5.69 22.65 -13.75
CA LEU A 459 -4.45 22.47 -14.49
C LEU A 459 -4.68 21.46 -15.61
N SER A 460 -4.17 21.72 -16.82
CA SER A 460 -4.38 20.87 -17.99
C SER A 460 -3.05 20.58 -18.68
N TYR A 461 -2.75 19.31 -18.89
CA TYR A 461 -1.46 18.89 -19.43
C TYR A 461 -1.64 17.85 -20.54
N ARG A 462 -0.71 17.84 -21.50
CA ARG A 462 -0.60 16.70 -22.43
C ARG A 462 -0.17 15.47 -21.65
N ILE A 463 -0.62 14.29 -22.10
CA ILE A 463 -0.39 13.02 -21.40
C ILE A 463 1.09 12.72 -21.15
N ASN A 464 1.99 13.17 -22.02
CA ASN A 464 3.43 12.97 -21.87
C ASN A 464 4.12 13.95 -20.89
N THR A 465 3.36 14.84 -20.26
CA THR A 465 3.91 15.84 -19.33
C THR A 465 3.87 15.29 -17.92
N ARG A 466 4.98 15.39 -17.20
CA ARG A 466 5.02 15.09 -15.77
C ARG A 466 4.42 16.25 -14.99
N LEU A 467 3.54 15.95 -14.05
CA LEU A 467 3.05 16.91 -13.06
C LEU A 467 3.58 16.51 -11.68
N VAL A 468 4.10 17.48 -10.94
CA VAL A 468 4.50 17.32 -9.55
C VAL A 468 3.77 18.34 -8.69
N ILE A 469 3.23 17.91 -7.56
CA ILE A 469 2.59 18.75 -6.54
C ILE A 469 3.31 18.50 -5.22
N ARG A 470 3.68 19.57 -4.52
CA ARG A 470 4.43 19.46 -3.26
C ARG A 470 4.15 20.63 -2.33
N PRO A 471 4.41 20.49 -1.02
CA PRO A 471 4.55 21.62 -0.13
C PRO A 471 5.62 22.61 -0.63
N SER A 472 5.33 23.91 -0.52
CA SER A 472 6.22 25.02 -0.91
C SER A 472 7.56 25.02 -0.19
N THR A 473 7.60 24.43 1.01
CA THR A 473 8.81 24.22 1.78
C THR A 473 8.94 22.76 2.16
N ARG A 474 10.18 22.26 2.27
CA ARG A 474 10.42 20.88 2.70
C ARG A 474 9.92 20.65 4.12
N PHE A 475 9.41 19.44 4.34
CA PHE A 475 8.86 18.98 5.62
C PHE A 475 9.94 18.89 6.72
N CYS A 476 11.11 18.36 6.37
CA CYS A 476 12.38 18.43 7.10
C CYS A 476 13.51 18.62 6.06
N ALA A 477 14.67 19.16 6.46
CA ALA A 477 15.79 19.47 5.57
C ALA A 477 16.20 18.30 4.69
#